data_AF-A0A8C5LW03-F1
#
_entry.id   AF-A0A8C5LW03-F1
#
_cell.length_a   1.000
_cell.length_b   1.000
_cell.length_c   1.000
_cell.angle_alpha   90.00
_cell.angle_beta   90.00
_cell.angle_gamma   90.00
#
_symmetry.space_group_name_H-M   'P 1'
#
loop_
_entity.id
_entity.type
_entity.pdbx_description
1 polymer ?
#
loop_
_entity_poly.entity_id
_entity_poly.type
_entity_poly.pdbx_seq_one_letter_code
_entity_poly.pdbx_strand_id
1 'polypeptide(L)'
;MSWSPKANKINVLMSCSASDRDNWMSNGCRYLVKTRVISGVKGYGIVFKAAVMAALDLPDTVTLFHRETNGITYRIPALIHIPDPPTFLAFAEMRSTPRDQDALHLVMRRGVESSGFLHWENITSLTSAKLPGHRTMNPCPVYDAGSGTVFLFFVCVRSNCSEVYQILTGRNAARICCVTSVDQGQTWSPLRDLTEEVMGDYLKNCATLAVGPGHGIQAQSGRLLVPAYFYYIHYRVCCLPVPFKTKSHSFVFYSDDHGKSWHKGNMLWNQTTGECEVAEVLCSNNTCLLYCTARTTRHYRVEAYSTSQGMAFGKSHLSKNLCEPPTGCQGSVVTFYPPEECGGTEEPDGGCDSETSGLQKKAMSWLLYSHPTSRKKRENLGVYLNKSPLVFSSWSQPWIINEGPSAYSDLAVCRDLHSFGCLFECGENACEKITFRRFTVEELLKNISTP
;
A
#
# COMPACT_ATOMS: atom_id res chain seq x y z
N MET A 1 31.85 0.88 -47.61
CA MET A 1 32.82 -0.16 -47.21
C MET A 1 33.57 0.41 -46.00
N SER A 2 33.13 0.19 -44.75
CA SER A 2 33.36 -0.96 -43.85
C SER A 2 34.39 -0.63 -42.74
N TRP A 3 33.91 -0.52 -41.48
CA TRP A 3 34.45 -0.90 -40.14
C TRP A 3 35.96 -0.70 -39.81
N SER A 4 36.45 -0.32 -38.61
CA SER A 4 35.98 -0.41 -37.20
C SER A 4 36.80 0.52 -36.27
N PRO A 5 36.32 0.89 -35.06
CA PRO A 5 37.15 1.36 -33.95
C PRO A 5 37.46 0.26 -32.90
N LYS A 6 38.70 0.22 -32.42
CA LYS A 6 39.24 -0.72 -31.44
C LYS A 6 38.62 -0.55 -30.05
N ALA A 7 38.15 -1.64 -29.45
CA ALA A 7 37.78 -1.74 -28.04
C ALA A 7 39.01 -2.04 -27.15
N ASN A 8 39.20 -1.28 -26.08
CA ASN A 8 40.14 -1.62 -25.01
C ASN A 8 39.53 -2.73 -24.14
N LYS A 9 40.10 -3.93 -24.16
CA LYS A 9 39.79 -4.99 -23.19
C LYS A 9 40.57 -4.73 -21.89
N ILE A 10 39.85 -4.62 -20.77
CA ILE A 10 40.43 -4.76 -19.44
C ILE A 10 40.40 -6.26 -19.10
N ASN A 11 41.56 -6.90 -19.05
CA ASN A 11 41.69 -8.27 -18.53
C ASN A 11 41.86 -8.20 -17.01
N VAL A 12 40.86 -8.69 -16.26
CA VAL A 12 41.01 -8.96 -14.82
C VAL A 12 41.56 -10.38 -14.68
N LEU A 13 42.84 -10.50 -14.37
CA LEU A 13 43.47 -11.78 -14.01
C LEU A 13 43.24 -12.03 -12.51
N MET A 14 42.37 -12.99 -12.18
CA MET A 14 42.37 -13.62 -10.86
C MET A 14 43.43 -14.72 -10.86
N SER A 15 44.51 -14.54 -10.12
CA SER A 15 45.44 -15.63 -9.80
C SER A 15 45.15 -16.15 -8.39
N CYS A 16 44.87 -17.44 -8.27
CA CYS A 16 44.93 -18.16 -7.00
C CYS A 16 46.36 -18.71 -6.86
N SER A 17 47.11 -18.30 -5.84
CA SER A 17 48.35 -18.99 -5.47
C SER A 17 48.02 -20.21 -4.62
N ALA A 18 48.39 -21.38 -5.10
CA ALA A 18 48.31 -22.64 -4.38
C ALA A 18 49.46 -22.74 -3.37
N SER A 19 49.19 -22.38 -2.12
CA SER A 19 49.91 -22.87 -0.94
C SER A 19 48.99 -22.71 0.27
N ASP A 20 48.99 -23.71 1.14
CA ASP A 20 48.18 -23.85 2.36
C ASP A 20 46.83 -24.55 2.17
N ARG A 21 46.93 -25.83 1.79
CA ARG A 21 46.01 -26.86 2.33
C ARG A 21 46.27 -26.96 3.84
N ASP A 22 45.21 -27.18 4.60
CA ASP A 22 45.16 -27.44 6.06
C ASP A 22 44.83 -26.23 6.95
N ASN A 23 43.56 -25.83 6.95
CA ASN A 23 42.77 -25.55 8.16
C ASN A 23 41.32 -25.18 7.79
N TRP A 24 40.52 -26.20 7.50
CA TRP A 24 39.06 -26.09 7.48
C TRP A 24 38.54 -26.43 8.87
N MET A 25 38.32 -25.41 9.70
CA MET A 25 37.27 -25.34 10.73
C MET A 25 37.49 -24.11 11.64
N SER A 26 36.42 -23.35 11.87
CA SER A 26 36.28 -22.21 12.78
C SER A 26 36.85 -20.85 12.33
N ASN A 27 35.99 -19.83 12.47
CA ASN A 27 36.17 -18.38 12.29
C ASN A 27 35.92 -17.79 10.90
N GLY A 28 34.96 -16.85 10.88
CA GLY A 28 34.45 -16.16 9.69
C GLY A 28 35.54 -15.42 8.92
N CYS A 29 35.52 -15.59 7.60
CA CYS A 29 36.48 -15.00 6.68
C CYS A 29 36.29 -13.48 6.60
N ARG A 30 37.18 -12.72 7.25
CA ARG A 30 37.39 -11.29 6.98
C ARG A 30 38.29 -11.17 5.75
N TYR A 31 37.76 -10.71 4.63
CA TYR A 31 38.59 -10.32 3.48
C TYR A 31 39.30 -9.01 3.80
N LEU A 32 40.60 -9.08 4.06
CA LEU A 32 41.49 -7.93 4.27
C LEU A 32 42.18 -7.59 2.95
N VAL A 33 41.67 -6.57 2.25
CA VAL A 33 42.34 -6.00 1.07
C VAL A 33 43.46 -5.07 1.56
N LYS A 34 44.72 -5.49 1.48
CA LYS A 34 45.88 -4.60 1.67
C LYS A 34 46.18 -3.87 0.35
N THR A 35 45.89 -2.57 0.29
CA THR A 35 46.38 -1.70 -0.80
C THR A 35 47.62 -0.92 -0.36
N ARG A 36 48.71 -1.09 -1.10
CA ARG A 36 49.93 -0.27 -0.99
C ARG A 36 49.73 0.97 -1.86
N VAL A 37 49.65 2.15 -1.25
CA VAL A 37 49.50 3.42 -1.98
C VAL A 37 50.81 3.75 -2.69
N ILE A 38 50.80 3.72 -4.02
CA ILE A 38 51.86 4.33 -4.83
C ILE A 38 51.31 5.68 -5.29
N SER A 39 51.95 6.75 -4.82
CA SER A 39 51.55 8.12 -5.07
C SER A 39 51.70 8.51 -6.54
N GLY A 40 50.63 9.02 -7.15
CA GLY A 40 50.73 10.02 -8.22
C GLY A 40 50.03 9.67 -9.53
N VAL A 41 48.69 9.72 -9.58
CA VAL A 41 47.92 10.22 -10.75
C VAL A 41 46.56 10.73 -10.25
N LYS A 42 46.23 12.01 -10.55
CA LYS A 42 44.90 12.60 -10.33
C LYS A 42 43.89 11.98 -11.32
N GLY A 43 43.17 10.94 -10.90
CA GLY A 43 42.15 10.29 -11.75
C GLY A 43 41.20 9.29 -11.08
N TYR A 44 41.35 9.03 -9.78
CA TYR A 44 40.66 7.91 -9.10
C TYR A 44 39.46 8.32 -8.21
N GLY A 45 38.94 9.53 -8.33
CA GLY A 45 37.74 9.96 -7.59
C GLY A 45 36.42 9.44 -8.18
N ILE A 46 36.36 9.25 -9.50
CA ILE A 46 35.11 8.90 -10.22
C ILE A 46 34.92 7.37 -10.26
N VAL A 47 36.00 6.61 -10.40
CA VAL A 47 35.94 5.14 -10.52
C VAL A 47 35.60 4.47 -9.18
N PHE A 48 36.00 5.05 -8.04
CA PHE A 48 35.68 4.50 -6.72
C PHE A 48 34.21 4.67 -6.34
N LYS A 49 33.57 5.77 -6.77
CA LYS A 49 32.11 5.96 -6.60
C LYS A 49 31.32 4.96 -7.46
N ALA A 50 31.77 4.67 -8.68
CA ALA A 50 31.12 3.69 -9.54
C ALA A 50 31.29 2.24 -9.05
N ALA A 51 32.44 1.90 -8.46
CA ALA A 51 32.73 0.54 -8.01
C ALA A 51 32.07 0.15 -6.67
N VAL A 52 31.75 1.12 -5.80
CA VAL A 52 30.95 0.88 -4.58
C VAL A 52 29.45 0.85 -4.89
N MET A 53 29.00 1.44 -6.01
CA MET A 53 27.62 1.35 -6.50
C MET A 53 27.32 0.02 -7.23
N ALA A 54 28.33 -0.81 -7.47
CA ALA A 54 28.16 -2.18 -7.98
C ALA A 54 28.01 -3.21 -6.83
N ALA A 55 27.43 -2.79 -5.71
CA ALA A 55 27.05 -3.67 -4.63
C ALA A 55 25.77 -4.43 -5.01
N LEU A 56 25.95 -5.58 -5.66
CA LEU A 56 24.98 -6.68 -5.80
C LEU A 56 23.52 -6.22 -5.99
N ASP A 57 23.19 -6.01 -7.27
CA ASP A 57 21.84 -5.85 -7.84
C ASP A 57 20.91 -7.00 -7.40
N LEU A 58 20.41 -6.95 -6.15
CA LEU A 58 19.24 -7.72 -5.77
C LEU A 58 18.09 -7.17 -6.60
N PRO A 59 17.26 -8.02 -7.22
CA PRO A 59 16.20 -7.51 -8.06
C PRO A 59 15.32 -6.59 -7.21
N ASP A 60 15.05 -5.38 -7.71
CA ASP A 60 14.07 -4.44 -7.18
C ASP A 60 12.67 -5.07 -7.05
N THR A 61 12.49 -6.30 -7.53
CA THR A 61 11.25 -7.05 -7.56
C THR A 61 11.47 -8.45 -6.99
N VAL A 62 10.69 -8.83 -5.98
CA VAL A 62 10.76 -10.13 -5.30
C VAL A 62 9.34 -10.70 -5.13
N THR A 63 9.11 -11.95 -5.56
CA THR A 63 7.87 -12.65 -5.25
C THR A 63 7.88 -13.11 -3.80
N LEU A 64 6.94 -12.60 -2.99
CA LEU A 64 6.83 -12.91 -1.57
C LEU A 64 5.90 -14.09 -1.31
N PHE A 65 4.80 -14.18 -2.07
CA PHE A 65 3.83 -15.24 -1.95
C PHE A 65 3.58 -15.84 -3.31
N HIS A 66 3.66 -17.16 -3.41
CA HIS A 66 3.46 -17.90 -4.65
C HIS A 66 2.41 -18.97 -4.42
N ARG A 67 1.48 -19.14 -5.36
CA ARG A 67 0.50 -20.23 -5.32
C ARG A 67 1.21 -21.56 -5.17
N GLU A 68 0.75 -22.37 -4.25
CA GLU A 68 1.32 -23.68 -3.98
C GLU A 68 0.74 -24.74 -4.93
N THR A 69 1.49 -25.83 -5.12
CA THR A 69 1.07 -26.95 -5.98
C THR A 69 -0.18 -27.67 -5.47
N ASN A 70 -0.47 -27.58 -4.17
CA ASN A 70 -1.67 -28.13 -3.53
C ASN A 70 -2.92 -27.24 -3.70
N GLY A 71 -2.81 -26.10 -4.39
CA GLY A 71 -3.92 -25.17 -4.65
C GLY A 71 -4.01 -23.98 -3.69
N ILE A 72 -3.23 -23.95 -2.60
CA ILE A 72 -3.18 -22.80 -1.69
C ILE A 72 -2.79 -21.55 -2.48
N THR A 73 -3.59 -20.50 -2.31
CA THR A 73 -3.45 -19.23 -3.01
C THR A 73 -3.34 -18.10 -2.00
N TYR A 74 -2.51 -17.11 -2.30
CA TYR A 74 -2.32 -15.93 -1.47
C TYR A 74 -2.93 -14.72 -2.17
N ARG A 75 -3.76 -13.94 -1.47
CA ARG A 75 -4.48 -12.78 -2.04
C ARG A 75 -4.57 -11.62 -1.07
N ILE A 76 -4.98 -10.46 -1.58
CA ILE A 76 -5.28 -9.25 -0.80
C ILE A 76 -4.03 -8.75 -0.06
N PRO A 77 -3.03 -8.22 -0.82
CA PRO A 77 -1.81 -7.68 -0.25
C PRO A 77 -2.10 -6.46 0.64
N ALA A 78 -1.38 -6.38 1.75
CA ALA A 78 -1.28 -5.20 2.57
C ALA A 78 0.17 -5.01 3.00
N LEU A 79 0.67 -3.77 2.99
CA LEU A 79 2.07 -3.44 3.17
C LEU A 79 2.20 -2.24 4.10
N ILE A 80 3.08 -2.34 5.09
CA ILE A 80 3.46 -1.19 5.92
C ILE A 80 4.96 -1.14 6.10
N HIS A 81 5.49 0.08 6.15
CA HIS A 81 6.90 0.36 6.42
C HIS A 81 7.03 1.00 7.80
N ILE A 82 7.89 0.43 8.64
CA ILE A 82 8.30 0.93 9.94
C ILE A 82 9.70 1.53 9.77
N PRO A 83 9.95 2.79 10.18
CA PRO A 83 11.20 3.49 9.85
C PRO A 83 12.40 3.09 10.71
N ASP A 84 12.21 2.66 11.97
CA ASP A 84 13.34 2.43 12.88
C ASP A 84 13.19 1.15 13.74
N PRO A 85 14.06 0.15 13.52
CA PRO A 85 14.87 -0.05 12.31
C PRO A 85 13.98 -0.24 11.06
N PRO A 86 14.46 0.13 9.86
CA PRO A 86 13.67 0.05 8.64
C PRO A 86 13.19 -1.38 8.36
N THR A 87 11.87 -1.57 8.43
CA THR A 87 11.23 -2.88 8.35
C THR A 87 9.94 -2.78 7.53
N PHE A 88 9.77 -3.65 6.55
CA PHE A 88 8.50 -3.88 5.89
C PHE A 88 7.77 -5.06 6.50
N LEU A 89 6.46 -4.92 6.70
CA LEU A 89 5.55 -6.02 6.98
C LEU A 89 4.60 -6.19 5.81
N ALA A 90 4.73 -7.33 5.11
CA ALA A 90 3.89 -7.70 3.97
C ALA A 90 2.90 -8.77 4.42
N PHE A 91 1.61 -8.46 4.34
CA PHE A 91 0.51 -9.34 4.73
C PHE A 91 -0.24 -9.85 3.50
N ALA A 92 -0.84 -11.03 3.63
CA ALA A 92 -1.76 -11.58 2.66
C ALA A 92 -2.77 -12.51 3.33
N GLU A 93 -3.92 -12.70 2.70
CA GLU A 93 -4.80 -13.82 3.00
C GLU A 93 -4.23 -15.12 2.44
N MET A 94 -4.21 -16.17 3.24
CA MET A 94 -4.01 -17.53 2.79
C MET A 94 -5.37 -18.18 2.53
N ARG A 95 -5.58 -18.70 1.33
CA ARG A 95 -6.84 -19.29 0.88
C ARG A 95 -6.63 -20.69 0.33
N SER A 96 -7.58 -21.61 0.56
CA SER A 96 -7.50 -22.96 -0.02
C SER A 96 -7.82 -22.97 -1.52
N THR A 97 -8.54 -21.96 -2.02
CA THR A 97 -8.67 -21.65 -3.45
C THR A 97 -8.70 -20.12 -3.64
N PRO A 98 -8.63 -19.58 -4.87
CA PRO A 98 -8.70 -18.13 -5.09
C PRO A 98 -9.99 -17.44 -4.60
N ARG A 99 -11.06 -18.17 -4.30
CA ARG A 99 -12.37 -17.61 -3.90
C ARG A 99 -12.32 -16.98 -2.50
N ASP A 100 -13.03 -15.88 -2.32
CA ASP A 100 -13.13 -15.18 -1.03
C ASP A 100 -13.63 -16.06 0.12
N GLN A 101 -14.56 -16.99 -0.18
CA GLN A 101 -15.18 -17.88 0.81
C GLN A 101 -14.21 -18.93 1.37
N ASP A 102 -13.10 -19.14 0.67
CA ASP A 102 -12.09 -20.16 0.99
C ASP A 102 -10.89 -19.57 1.73
N ALA A 103 -10.99 -18.31 2.20
CA ALA A 103 -10.01 -17.71 3.09
C ALA A 103 -9.91 -18.46 4.42
N LEU A 104 -8.67 -18.69 4.87
CA LEU A 104 -8.37 -19.46 6.07
C LEU A 104 -7.93 -18.54 7.20
N HIS A 105 -6.78 -17.89 7.03
CA HIS A 105 -6.15 -16.97 7.98
C HIS A 105 -5.18 -16.03 7.26
N LEU A 106 -4.63 -15.07 8.00
CA LEU A 106 -3.63 -14.14 7.48
C LEU A 106 -2.22 -14.71 7.63
N VAL A 107 -1.38 -14.45 6.64
CA VAL A 107 0.05 -14.72 6.68
C VAL A 107 0.83 -13.43 6.51
N MET A 108 2.08 -13.44 6.95
CA MET A 108 2.98 -12.30 6.89
C MET A 108 4.38 -12.73 6.44
N ARG A 109 5.08 -11.86 5.73
CA ARG A 109 6.55 -11.84 5.66
C ARG A 109 7.06 -10.52 6.22
N ARG A 110 8.17 -10.62 6.96
CA ARG A 110 8.90 -9.48 7.50
C ARG A 110 10.15 -9.25 6.66
N GLY A 111 10.33 -8.03 6.17
CA GLY A 111 11.48 -7.61 5.38
C GLY A 111 12.30 -6.61 6.17
N VAL A 112 13.52 -6.95 6.55
CA VAL A 112 14.40 -6.07 7.34
C VAL A 112 15.47 -5.50 6.44
N GLU A 113 15.64 -4.18 6.47
CA GLU A 113 16.74 -3.54 5.77
C GLU A 113 18.01 -3.60 6.64
N SER A 114 19.06 -4.19 6.09
CA SER A 114 20.37 -4.28 6.74
C SER A 114 21.45 -4.07 5.69
N SER A 115 22.42 -3.19 5.99
CA SER A 115 23.55 -2.91 5.09
C SER A 115 23.14 -2.45 3.68
N GLY A 116 21.99 -1.77 3.56
CA GLY A 116 21.45 -1.30 2.28
C GLY A 116 20.67 -2.35 1.46
N PHE A 117 20.45 -3.54 2.02
CA PHE A 117 19.70 -4.62 1.37
C PHE A 117 18.47 -5.02 2.17
N LEU A 118 17.37 -5.31 1.47
CA LEU A 118 16.13 -5.78 2.07
C LEU A 118 16.12 -7.31 2.13
N HIS A 119 16.12 -7.87 3.35
CA HIS A 119 16.10 -9.30 3.60
C HIS A 119 14.73 -9.76 4.09
N TRP A 120 14.06 -10.60 3.29
CA TRP A 120 12.76 -11.16 3.63
C TRP A 120 12.86 -12.46 4.41
N GLU A 121 12.19 -12.52 5.55
CA GLU A 121 12.00 -13.73 6.34
C GLU A 121 11.01 -14.69 5.67
N ASN A 122 10.93 -15.90 6.22
CA ASN A 122 9.97 -16.91 5.80
C ASN A 122 8.52 -16.49 6.13
N ILE A 123 7.57 -17.10 5.41
CA ILE A 123 6.14 -16.89 5.67
C ILE A 123 5.81 -17.32 7.11
N THR A 124 5.15 -16.43 7.84
CA THR A 124 4.63 -16.68 9.19
C THR A 124 3.10 -16.64 9.16
N SER A 125 2.45 -17.66 9.73
CA SER A 125 1.00 -17.65 9.92
C SER A 125 0.61 -16.86 11.16
N LEU A 126 -0.33 -15.91 11.03
CA LEU A 126 -0.80 -15.08 12.13
C LEU A 126 -1.90 -15.80 12.90
N THR A 127 -1.51 -16.76 13.73
CA THR A 127 -2.44 -17.62 14.48
C THR A 127 -3.27 -16.88 15.52
N SER A 128 -2.77 -15.75 16.05
CA SER A 128 -3.53 -14.86 16.94
C SER A 128 -4.63 -14.07 16.23
N ALA A 129 -4.50 -13.83 14.91
CA ALA A 129 -5.46 -13.10 14.09
C ALA A 129 -6.62 -14.01 13.60
N LYS A 130 -7.24 -14.75 14.52
CA LYS A 130 -8.30 -15.71 14.19
C LYS A 130 -9.41 -15.74 15.22
N LEU A 131 -10.65 -15.69 14.73
CA LEU A 131 -11.85 -15.95 15.52
C LEU A 131 -12.36 -17.37 15.20
N PRO A 132 -12.60 -18.25 16.19
CA PRO A 132 -13.10 -19.61 15.94
C PRO A 132 -14.39 -19.62 15.10
N GLY A 133 -14.49 -20.53 14.13
CA GLY A 133 -15.64 -20.64 13.23
C GLY A 133 -15.79 -19.48 12.23
N HIS A 134 -14.74 -18.68 12.03
CA HIS A 134 -14.70 -17.58 11.07
C HIS A 134 -13.50 -17.72 10.12
N ARG A 135 -13.63 -17.15 8.93
CA ARG A 135 -12.52 -16.88 8.00
C ARG A 135 -11.97 -15.47 8.26
N THR A 136 -10.65 -15.32 8.21
CA THR A 136 -9.96 -14.02 8.39
C THR A 136 -9.55 -13.43 7.05
N MET A 137 -9.89 -12.16 6.81
CA MET A 137 -9.77 -11.51 5.50
C MET A 137 -9.43 -10.02 5.61
N ASN A 138 -9.03 -9.40 4.49
CA ASN A 138 -8.78 -7.98 4.31
C ASN A 138 -7.82 -7.38 5.36
N PRO A 139 -6.53 -7.74 5.35
CA PRO A 139 -5.54 -7.10 6.21
C PRO A 139 -5.46 -5.59 5.91
N CYS A 140 -5.34 -4.79 6.98
CA CYS A 140 -5.21 -3.34 6.93
C CYS A 140 -4.34 -2.88 8.13
N PRO A 141 -3.00 -2.87 8.01
CA PRO A 141 -2.12 -2.44 9.06
C PRO A 141 -2.05 -0.91 9.19
N VAL A 142 -1.80 -0.43 10.41
CA VAL A 142 -1.49 0.96 10.76
C VAL A 142 -0.32 0.97 11.74
N TYR A 143 0.63 1.87 11.54
CA TYR A 143 1.76 2.05 12.44
C TYR A 143 1.57 3.35 13.23
N ASP A 144 1.54 3.23 14.56
CA ASP A 144 1.53 4.35 15.47
C ASP A 144 2.97 4.67 15.90
N ALA A 145 3.56 5.68 15.29
CA ALA A 145 4.92 6.11 15.58
C ALA A 145 5.08 6.65 17.01
N GLY A 146 4.00 7.15 17.63
CA GLY A 146 4.04 7.66 19.00
C GLY A 146 4.22 6.57 20.05
N SER A 147 3.67 5.39 19.82
CA SER A 147 3.79 4.23 20.72
C SER A 147 4.73 3.13 20.22
N GLY A 148 5.14 3.16 18.95
CA GLY A 148 5.87 2.08 18.30
C GLY A 148 5.02 0.84 18.01
N THR A 149 3.69 0.97 18.06
CA THR A 149 2.75 -0.16 17.91
C THR A 149 2.29 -0.30 16.46
N VAL A 150 2.33 -1.51 15.94
CA VAL A 150 1.61 -1.89 14.70
C VAL A 150 0.25 -2.44 15.09
N PHE A 151 -0.81 -1.84 14.58
CA PHE A 151 -2.17 -2.38 14.62
C PHE A 151 -2.45 -3.08 13.30
N LEU A 152 -2.87 -4.34 13.32
CA LEU A 152 -3.34 -5.05 12.13
C LEU A 152 -4.85 -5.24 12.24
N PHE A 153 -5.61 -4.44 11.47
CA PHE A 153 -7.04 -4.60 11.32
C PHE A 153 -7.37 -5.62 10.24
N PHE A 154 -8.47 -6.33 10.42
CA PHE A 154 -8.98 -7.31 9.47
C PHE A 154 -10.45 -7.60 9.77
N VAL A 155 -11.10 -8.36 8.91
CA VAL A 155 -12.42 -8.91 9.20
C VAL A 155 -12.42 -10.40 9.46
N CYS A 156 -13.22 -10.80 10.43
CA CYS A 156 -13.60 -12.19 10.64
C CYS A 156 -15.05 -12.39 10.18
N VAL A 157 -15.25 -13.20 9.14
CA VAL A 157 -16.60 -13.52 8.63
C VAL A 157 -16.96 -14.94 9.02
N ARG A 158 -18.14 -15.15 9.60
CA ARG A 158 -18.59 -16.50 10.00
C ARG A 158 -18.50 -17.46 8.81
N SER A 159 -17.91 -18.63 9.05
CA SER A 159 -17.77 -19.67 8.02
C SER A 159 -19.13 -20.02 7.42
N ASN A 160 -19.14 -20.38 6.13
CA ASN A 160 -20.35 -20.70 5.36
C ASN A 160 -21.36 -19.55 5.20
N CYS A 161 -20.98 -18.30 5.52
CA CYS A 161 -21.80 -17.13 5.27
C CYS A 161 -21.24 -16.30 4.10
N SER A 162 -22.01 -16.20 3.01
CA SER A 162 -21.63 -15.39 1.84
C SER A 162 -22.03 -13.93 2.01
N GLU A 163 -21.30 -13.02 1.37
CA GLU A 163 -21.66 -11.59 1.31
C GLU A 163 -23.08 -11.40 0.76
N VAL A 164 -23.42 -12.11 -0.32
CA VAL A 164 -24.75 -12.05 -0.94
C VAL A 164 -25.86 -12.43 0.06
N TYR A 165 -25.67 -13.50 0.83
CA TYR A 165 -26.63 -13.90 1.86
C TYR A 165 -26.82 -12.78 2.90
N GLN A 166 -25.73 -12.20 3.38
CA GLN A 166 -25.76 -11.11 4.37
C GLN A 166 -26.49 -9.88 3.82
N ILE A 167 -26.21 -9.46 2.58
CA ILE A 167 -26.85 -8.34 1.90
C ILE A 167 -28.36 -8.56 1.72
N LEU A 168 -28.76 -9.75 1.29
CA LEU A 168 -30.16 -10.07 1.02
C LEU A 168 -30.99 -10.23 2.30
N THR A 169 -30.42 -10.83 3.35
CA THR A 169 -31.15 -11.11 4.59
C THR A 169 -30.99 -10.02 5.65
N GLY A 170 -29.98 -9.17 5.52
CA GLY A 170 -29.61 -8.17 6.53
C GLY A 170 -29.08 -8.79 7.81
N ARG A 171 -28.63 -10.06 7.76
CA ARG A 171 -28.04 -10.79 8.89
C ARG A 171 -26.53 -10.69 8.81
N ASN A 172 -25.97 -9.68 9.47
CA ASN A 172 -24.53 -9.49 9.56
C ASN A 172 -23.85 -10.69 10.25
N ALA A 173 -22.73 -11.11 9.68
CA ALA A 173 -21.86 -12.15 10.20
C ALA A 173 -20.38 -11.77 10.11
N ALA A 174 -20.08 -10.48 9.94
CA ALA A 174 -18.74 -9.92 9.77
C ALA A 174 -18.34 -9.12 11.02
N ARG A 175 -17.14 -9.37 11.53
CA ARG A 175 -16.55 -8.70 12.70
C ARG A 175 -15.35 -7.88 12.28
N ILE A 176 -15.19 -6.68 12.84
CA ILE A 176 -13.95 -5.89 12.76
C ILE A 176 -13.05 -6.35 13.89
N CYS A 177 -11.90 -6.92 13.56
CA CYS A 177 -10.97 -7.47 14.52
C CYS A 177 -9.61 -6.79 14.40
N CYS A 178 -8.85 -6.80 15.49
CA CYS A 178 -7.52 -6.22 15.55
C CYS A 178 -6.58 -7.11 16.39
N VAL A 179 -5.33 -7.25 15.92
CA VAL A 179 -4.19 -7.67 16.73
C VAL A 179 -3.13 -6.58 16.69
N THR A 180 -2.29 -6.52 17.71
CA THR A 180 -1.23 -5.51 17.82
C THR A 180 0.14 -6.16 17.99
N SER A 181 1.18 -5.49 17.49
CA SER A 181 2.58 -5.88 17.70
C SER A 181 3.36 -4.66 18.19
N VAL A 182 4.17 -4.85 19.23
CA VAL A 182 5.06 -3.83 19.81
C VAL A 182 6.54 -4.12 19.53
N ASP A 183 6.80 -5.15 18.72
CA ASP A 183 8.13 -5.68 18.40
C ASP A 183 8.31 -5.85 16.88
N GLN A 184 7.64 -5.00 16.11
CA GLN A 184 7.75 -4.91 14.64
C GLN A 184 7.36 -6.20 13.92
N GLY A 185 6.23 -6.77 14.34
CA GLY A 185 5.61 -7.94 13.72
C GLY A 185 6.15 -9.28 14.19
N GLN A 186 7.08 -9.32 15.14
CA GLN A 186 7.65 -10.59 15.65
C GLN A 186 6.62 -11.36 16.48
N THR A 187 5.92 -10.69 17.40
CA THR A 187 4.83 -11.26 18.17
C THR A 187 3.58 -10.40 18.06
N TRP A 188 2.44 -11.03 18.33
CA TRP A 188 1.13 -10.44 18.16
C TRP A 188 0.26 -10.68 19.38
N SER A 189 -0.44 -9.64 19.82
CA SER A 189 -1.39 -9.70 20.92
C SER A 189 -2.54 -10.67 20.65
N PRO A 190 -3.30 -11.06 21.69
CA PRO A 190 -4.61 -11.65 21.49
C PRO A 190 -5.53 -10.77 20.63
N LEU A 191 -6.47 -11.40 19.93
CA LEU A 191 -7.47 -10.75 19.11
C LEU A 191 -8.43 -9.89 19.96
N ARG A 192 -8.66 -8.66 19.50
CA ARG A 192 -9.72 -7.78 19.97
C ARG A 192 -10.83 -7.72 18.92
N ASP A 193 -12.07 -7.99 19.30
CA ASP A 193 -13.25 -7.71 18.47
C ASP A 193 -13.70 -6.27 18.76
N LEU A 194 -13.60 -5.41 17.75
CA LEU A 194 -13.91 -3.97 17.83
C LEU A 194 -15.24 -3.64 17.16
N THR A 195 -16.04 -4.65 16.80
CA THR A 195 -17.24 -4.47 15.98
C THR A 195 -18.25 -3.53 16.65
N GLU A 196 -18.60 -3.79 17.91
CA GLU A 196 -19.55 -2.97 18.66
C GLU A 196 -18.98 -1.58 18.97
N GLU A 197 -17.69 -1.50 19.29
CA GLU A 197 -16.99 -0.25 19.58
C GLU A 197 -17.00 0.70 18.37
N VAL A 198 -16.64 0.20 17.19
CA VAL A 198 -16.56 1.01 15.97
C VAL A 198 -17.96 1.32 15.42
N MET A 199 -18.82 0.31 15.32
CA MET A 199 -20.08 0.46 14.57
C MET A 199 -21.24 0.91 15.45
N GLY A 200 -21.27 0.57 16.73
CA GLY A 200 -22.35 0.90 17.66
C GLY A 200 -23.75 0.69 17.05
N ASP A 201 -24.59 1.73 17.12
CA ASP A 201 -25.96 1.70 16.59
C ASP A 201 -26.05 1.42 15.08
N TYR A 202 -24.99 1.69 14.30
CA TYR A 202 -24.99 1.41 12.86
C TYR A 202 -25.06 -0.09 12.55
N LEU A 203 -24.72 -0.97 13.50
CA LEU A 203 -24.84 -2.42 13.31
C LEU A 203 -26.27 -2.86 12.99
N LYS A 204 -27.28 -2.17 13.53
CA LYS A 204 -28.70 -2.45 13.26
C LYS A 204 -29.04 -2.37 11.76
N ASN A 205 -28.33 -1.52 11.03
CA ASN A 205 -28.50 -1.30 9.59
C ASN A 205 -27.30 -1.78 8.78
N CYS A 206 -26.38 -2.55 9.37
CA CYS A 206 -25.24 -3.12 8.68
C CYS A 206 -25.60 -4.51 8.17
N ALA A 207 -25.58 -4.71 6.85
CA ALA A 207 -25.73 -6.05 6.27
C ALA A 207 -24.44 -6.84 6.35
N THR A 208 -23.31 -6.25 5.95
CA THR A 208 -21.94 -6.77 6.10
C THR A 208 -20.96 -5.60 6.03
N LEU A 209 -19.73 -5.81 6.48
CA LEU A 209 -18.69 -4.78 6.54
C LEU A 209 -17.31 -5.35 6.22
N ALA A 210 -16.37 -4.46 5.92
CA ALA A 210 -14.95 -4.77 5.72
C ALA A 210 -14.08 -3.54 6.02
N VAL A 211 -12.81 -3.80 6.37
CA VAL A 211 -11.74 -2.79 6.43
C VAL A 211 -10.94 -2.81 5.13
N GLY A 212 -10.32 -1.68 4.79
CA GLY A 212 -9.51 -1.47 3.59
C GLY A 212 -10.04 -2.20 2.34
N PRO A 213 -9.31 -3.20 1.81
CA PRO A 213 -7.99 -3.67 2.26
C PRO A 213 -6.85 -2.77 1.75
N GLY A 214 -5.64 -2.98 2.28
CA GLY A 214 -4.45 -2.19 1.99
C GLY A 214 -3.85 -1.71 3.31
N HIS A 215 -3.82 -0.42 3.61
CA HIS A 215 -3.27 0.12 4.85
C HIS A 215 -4.16 1.23 5.46
N GLY A 216 -3.85 1.61 6.69
CA GLY A 216 -4.33 2.87 7.27
C GLY A 216 -3.15 3.78 7.59
N ILE A 217 -3.44 4.98 8.07
CA ILE A 217 -2.43 6.02 8.25
C ILE A 217 -2.44 6.57 9.68
N GLN A 218 -1.29 7.08 10.12
CA GLN A 218 -1.22 8.06 11.19
C GLN A 218 -1.10 9.45 10.58
N ALA A 219 -2.08 10.31 10.88
CA ALA A 219 -2.06 11.72 10.50
C ALA A 219 -0.99 12.50 11.27
N GLN A 220 -0.61 13.67 10.79
CA GLN A 220 0.34 14.57 11.46
C GLN A 220 -0.14 14.99 12.87
N SER A 221 -1.45 14.97 13.12
CA SER A 221 -2.05 15.19 14.44
C SER A 221 -1.79 14.05 15.45
N GLY A 222 -1.26 12.92 15.01
CA GLY A 222 -1.13 11.68 15.79
C GLY A 222 -2.34 10.74 15.67
N ARG A 223 -3.47 11.23 15.11
CA ARG A 223 -4.68 10.43 14.89
C ARG A 223 -4.41 9.23 13.98
N LEU A 224 -4.83 8.05 14.42
CA LEU A 224 -4.83 6.83 13.61
C LEU A 224 -6.12 6.77 12.79
N LEU A 225 -6.04 6.43 11.51
CA LEU A 225 -7.14 6.41 10.56
C LEU A 225 -7.14 5.08 9.80
N VAL A 226 -8.25 4.36 9.84
CA VAL A 226 -8.43 3.07 9.15
C VAL A 226 -9.59 3.16 8.16
N PRO A 227 -9.35 3.00 6.85
CA PRO A 227 -10.41 2.98 5.86
C PRO A 227 -11.28 1.72 6.01
N ALA A 228 -12.58 1.88 5.79
CA ALA A 228 -13.55 0.80 5.88
C ALA A 228 -14.77 1.06 5.00
N TYR A 229 -15.58 0.04 4.79
CA TYR A 229 -16.88 0.18 4.14
C TYR A 229 -17.88 -0.80 4.72
N PHE A 230 -19.16 -0.46 4.57
CA PHE A 230 -20.21 -1.41 4.91
C PHE A 230 -21.44 -1.22 4.05
N TYR A 231 -22.18 -2.32 3.90
CA TYR A 231 -23.46 -2.35 3.21
C TYR A 231 -24.57 -1.88 4.16
N TYR A 232 -24.98 -0.63 4.00
CA TYR A 232 -26.05 0.00 4.77
C TYR A 232 -27.42 -0.39 4.22
N ILE A 233 -28.30 -0.86 5.10
CA ILE A 233 -29.68 -1.23 4.82
C ILE A 233 -30.53 0.03 4.97
N HIS A 234 -30.85 0.68 3.84
CA HIS A 234 -31.62 1.93 3.87
C HIS A 234 -33.09 1.73 4.22
N TYR A 235 -33.64 0.55 3.95
CA TYR A 235 -35.06 0.31 4.10
C TYR A 235 -35.37 -1.16 4.41
N ARG A 236 -36.28 -1.38 5.37
CA ARG A 236 -36.75 -2.71 5.78
C ARG A 236 -38.27 -2.79 5.68
N VAL A 237 -38.78 -3.96 5.31
CA VAL A 237 -40.20 -4.33 5.40
C VAL A 237 -40.28 -5.65 6.15
N CYS A 238 -41.09 -5.73 7.20
CA CYS A 238 -41.20 -6.93 8.05
C CYS A 238 -39.83 -7.48 8.50
N CYS A 239 -38.94 -6.59 8.95
CA CYS A 239 -37.56 -6.87 9.36
C CYS A 239 -36.57 -7.31 8.25
N LEU A 240 -37.03 -7.54 7.02
CA LEU A 240 -36.17 -7.91 5.90
C LEU A 240 -35.74 -6.69 5.09
N PRO A 241 -34.47 -6.61 4.62
CA PRO A 241 -34.05 -5.58 3.67
C PRO A 241 -34.89 -5.63 2.40
N VAL A 242 -35.26 -4.46 1.87
CA VAL A 242 -35.89 -4.41 0.55
C VAL A 242 -34.83 -4.61 -0.54
N PRO A 243 -35.10 -5.44 -1.57
CA PRO A 243 -34.17 -5.65 -2.67
C PRO A 243 -33.64 -4.35 -3.27
N PHE A 244 -32.35 -4.30 -3.57
CA PHE A 244 -31.65 -3.14 -4.15
C PHE A 244 -31.64 -1.85 -3.28
N LYS A 245 -32.14 -1.90 -2.03
CA LYS A 245 -32.07 -0.78 -1.07
C LYS A 245 -30.91 -0.91 -0.07
N THR A 246 -30.17 -2.02 -0.11
CA THR A 246 -28.89 -2.14 0.60
C THR A 246 -27.77 -1.59 -0.29
N LYS A 247 -27.01 -0.60 0.19
CA LYS A 247 -25.93 0.05 -0.57
C LYS A 247 -24.65 0.12 0.24
N SER A 248 -23.52 -0.12 -0.41
CA SER A 248 -22.20 0.04 0.23
C SER A 248 -21.82 1.51 0.35
N HIS A 249 -21.26 1.88 1.50
CA HIS A 249 -20.68 3.19 1.75
C HIS A 249 -19.33 3.04 2.45
N SER A 250 -18.32 3.67 1.87
CA SER A 250 -17.00 3.84 2.48
C SER A 250 -17.05 4.87 3.61
N PHE A 251 -16.19 4.68 4.60
CA PHE A 251 -15.98 5.56 5.75
C PHE A 251 -14.58 5.32 6.31
N VAL A 252 -14.20 6.08 7.33
CA VAL A 252 -12.98 5.87 8.10
C VAL A 252 -13.38 5.73 9.56
N PHE A 253 -12.74 4.85 10.31
CA PHE A 253 -12.76 4.89 11.77
C PHE A 253 -11.38 5.28 12.29
N TYR A 254 -11.35 5.93 13.45
CA TYR A 254 -10.16 6.62 13.92
C TYR A 254 -9.96 6.49 15.43
N SER A 255 -8.72 6.71 15.86
CA SER A 255 -8.34 6.77 17.27
C SER A 255 -7.43 7.97 17.51
N ASP A 256 -7.74 8.72 18.57
CA ASP A 256 -6.98 9.89 19.03
C ASP A 256 -6.12 9.58 20.28
N ASP A 257 -6.17 8.35 20.78
CA ASP A 257 -5.61 7.95 22.07
C ASP A 257 -4.68 6.73 21.97
N HIS A 258 -3.98 6.61 20.84
CA HIS A 258 -3.05 5.53 20.52
C HIS A 258 -3.73 4.15 20.54
N GLY A 259 -4.93 4.04 19.97
CA GLY A 259 -5.65 2.79 19.75
C GLY A 259 -6.36 2.23 20.99
N LYS A 260 -6.53 3.04 22.04
CA LYS A 260 -7.29 2.65 23.24
C LYS A 260 -8.80 2.65 22.96
N SER A 261 -9.29 3.67 22.25
CA SER A 261 -10.66 3.75 21.77
C SER A 261 -10.75 4.09 20.28
N TRP A 262 -11.78 3.55 19.62
CA TRP A 262 -12.04 3.74 18.19
C TRP A 262 -13.41 4.35 17.94
N HIS A 263 -13.44 5.34 17.08
CA HIS A 263 -14.63 6.13 16.75
C HIS A 263 -14.88 6.06 15.25
N LYS A 264 -16.14 5.85 14.87
CA LYS A 264 -16.53 5.84 13.46
C LYS A 264 -16.75 7.26 12.92
N GLY A 265 -16.16 7.55 11.77
CA GLY A 265 -16.46 8.74 10.96
C GLY A 265 -17.72 8.59 10.10
N ASN A 266 -18.13 9.67 9.45
CA ASN A 266 -19.31 9.69 8.59
C ASN A 266 -19.08 8.90 7.29
N MET A 267 -20.19 8.37 6.76
CA MET A 267 -20.20 7.69 5.47
C MET A 267 -20.04 8.68 4.31
N LEU A 268 -19.41 8.19 3.24
CA LEU A 268 -19.49 8.80 1.92
C LEU A 268 -20.90 8.55 1.32
N TRP A 269 -21.85 9.38 1.74
CA TRP A 269 -23.28 9.23 1.42
C TRP A 269 -23.62 9.47 -0.06
N ASN A 270 -22.86 10.32 -0.75
CA ASN A 270 -23.23 10.83 -2.07
C ASN A 270 -23.02 9.82 -3.21
N GLN A 271 -22.41 8.67 -2.95
CA GLN A 271 -22.16 7.61 -3.93
C GLN A 271 -22.21 6.23 -3.25
N THR A 272 -22.58 5.20 -4.01
CA THR A 272 -22.32 3.81 -3.59
C THR A 272 -20.82 3.53 -3.74
N THR A 273 -20.14 3.29 -2.63
CA THR A 273 -18.68 3.19 -2.54
C THR A 273 -18.27 1.94 -1.75
N GLY A 274 -17.19 1.27 -2.17
CA GLY A 274 -16.71 0.01 -1.57
C GLY A 274 -15.31 0.13 -0.97
N GLU A 275 -14.42 -0.78 -1.34
CA GLU A 275 -13.00 -0.76 -0.99
C GLU A 275 -12.40 0.64 -1.21
N CYS A 276 -11.76 1.18 -0.19
CA CYS A 276 -11.28 2.57 -0.17
C CYS A 276 -9.95 2.69 0.57
N GLU A 277 -9.24 3.76 0.27
CA GLU A 277 -7.93 4.09 0.82
C GLU A 277 -7.84 5.59 1.11
N VAL A 278 -6.99 5.97 2.06
CA VAL A 278 -6.86 7.36 2.53
C VAL A 278 -5.43 7.83 2.66
N ALA A 279 -5.21 9.11 2.39
CA ALA A 279 -3.91 9.74 2.48
C ALA A 279 -4.05 11.20 2.97
N GLU A 280 -3.14 11.68 3.81
CA GLU A 280 -3.19 13.05 4.32
C GLU A 280 -2.46 14.02 3.38
N VAL A 281 -3.10 15.13 3.01
CA VAL A 281 -2.53 16.16 2.14
C VAL A 281 -2.18 17.39 2.97
N LEU A 282 -0.90 17.75 3.03
CA LEU A 282 -0.43 18.98 3.68
C LEU A 282 -0.60 20.17 2.73
N CYS A 283 -1.18 21.24 3.25
CA CYS A 283 -1.40 22.49 2.50
C CYS A 283 -0.39 23.57 2.93
N SER A 284 -0.16 24.56 2.06
CA SER A 284 0.80 25.65 2.27
C SER A 284 0.53 26.53 3.49
N ASN A 285 -0.71 26.51 4.00
CA ASN A 285 -1.11 27.20 5.23
C ASN A 285 -0.99 26.31 6.49
N ASN A 286 -0.22 25.21 6.42
CA ASN A 286 -0.06 24.21 7.48
C ASN A 286 -1.36 23.53 7.94
N THR A 287 -2.40 23.55 7.10
CA THR A 287 -3.60 22.72 7.33
C THR A 287 -3.48 21.39 6.60
N CYS A 288 -4.02 20.33 7.20
CA CYS A 288 -4.08 19.01 6.58
C CYS A 288 -5.51 18.68 6.13
N LEU A 289 -5.63 18.04 4.97
CA LEU A 289 -6.88 17.45 4.49
C LEU A 289 -6.71 15.94 4.38
N LEU A 290 -7.74 15.17 4.71
CA LEU A 290 -7.73 13.74 4.41
C LEU A 290 -8.32 13.52 3.02
N TYR A 291 -7.50 13.04 2.08
CA TYR A 291 -7.94 12.53 0.79
C TYR A 291 -8.45 11.10 0.93
N CYS A 292 -9.54 10.77 0.25
CA CYS A 292 -10.08 9.42 0.16
C CYS A 292 -10.30 9.06 -1.32
N THR A 293 -9.81 7.89 -1.71
CA THR A 293 -10.15 7.24 -2.99
C THR A 293 -10.96 5.98 -2.74
N ALA A 294 -12.08 5.81 -3.44
CA ALA A 294 -12.97 4.68 -3.23
C ALA A 294 -13.43 4.05 -4.54
N ARG A 295 -13.61 2.72 -4.51
CA ARG A 295 -14.14 1.93 -5.61
C ARG A 295 -15.62 2.27 -5.84
N THR A 296 -16.03 2.31 -7.11
CA THR A 296 -17.44 2.40 -7.49
C THR A 296 -17.81 1.45 -8.62
N THR A 297 -19.12 1.30 -8.86
CA THR A 297 -19.64 0.57 -10.04
C THR A 297 -19.74 1.46 -11.29
N ARG A 298 -19.22 2.69 -11.26
CA ARG A 298 -19.36 3.69 -12.34
C ARG A 298 -18.13 3.76 -13.25
N HIS A 299 -17.28 2.73 -13.26
CA HIS A 299 -16.06 2.62 -14.07
C HIS A 299 -14.98 3.67 -13.80
N TYR A 300 -15.09 4.42 -12.70
CA TYR A 300 -14.11 5.39 -12.24
C TYR A 300 -13.98 5.33 -10.72
N ARG A 301 -12.81 5.69 -10.20
CA ARG A 301 -12.61 5.94 -8.77
C ARG A 301 -13.41 7.15 -8.33
N VAL A 302 -13.85 7.14 -7.08
CA VAL A 302 -14.34 8.34 -6.40
C VAL A 302 -13.22 8.99 -5.62
N GLU A 303 -13.18 10.31 -5.63
CA GLU A 303 -12.31 11.15 -4.81
C GLU A 303 -13.16 12.00 -3.86
N ALA A 304 -12.75 12.12 -2.61
CA ALA A 304 -13.36 13.02 -1.65
C ALA A 304 -12.31 13.56 -0.67
N TYR A 305 -12.56 14.75 -0.11
CA TYR A 305 -11.69 15.37 0.88
C TYR A 305 -12.44 15.59 2.19
N SER A 306 -11.74 15.46 3.31
CA SER A 306 -12.22 15.81 4.65
C SER A 306 -11.32 16.87 5.27
N THR A 307 -11.91 18.00 5.67
CA THR A 307 -11.26 19.04 6.50
C THR A 307 -11.27 18.69 7.99
N SER A 308 -12.00 17.64 8.38
CA SER A 308 -12.19 17.20 9.76
C SER A 308 -11.51 15.85 10.01
N GLN A 309 -10.40 15.59 9.31
CA GLN A 309 -9.58 14.37 9.42
C GLN A 309 -10.41 13.07 9.53
N GLY A 310 -11.29 12.84 8.54
CA GLY A 310 -12.06 11.60 8.41
C GLY A 310 -13.41 11.58 9.14
N MET A 311 -13.73 12.58 9.98
CA MET A 311 -15.06 12.64 10.61
C MET A 311 -16.17 12.90 9.59
N ALA A 312 -15.94 13.75 8.59
CA ALA A 312 -16.90 14.02 7.52
C ALA A 312 -16.17 14.32 6.21
N PHE A 313 -16.59 13.66 5.15
CA PHE A 313 -16.12 13.97 3.80
C PHE A 313 -17.05 14.98 3.12
N GLY A 314 -16.46 15.88 2.35
CA GLY A 314 -17.19 16.78 1.48
C GLY A 314 -17.83 16.06 0.29
N LYS A 315 -18.25 16.83 -0.71
CA LYS A 315 -18.81 16.28 -1.94
C LYS A 315 -17.76 15.41 -2.66
N SER A 316 -18.16 14.20 -3.02
CA SER A 316 -17.34 13.24 -3.76
C SER A 316 -17.43 13.47 -5.27
N HIS A 317 -16.33 13.27 -5.99
CA HIS A 317 -16.22 13.43 -7.44
C HIS A 317 -15.73 12.13 -8.10
N LEU A 318 -16.13 11.87 -9.34
CA LEU A 318 -15.57 10.76 -10.13
C LEU A 318 -14.26 11.21 -10.77
N SER A 319 -13.18 10.48 -10.52
CA SER A 319 -11.88 10.75 -11.13
C SER A 319 -11.84 10.20 -12.55
N LYS A 320 -11.88 11.08 -13.55
CA LYS A 320 -11.89 10.64 -14.96
C LYS A 320 -10.55 10.02 -15.40
N ASN A 321 -9.47 10.36 -14.69
CA ASN A 321 -8.11 9.86 -14.93
C ASN A 321 -7.86 8.49 -14.28
N LEU A 322 -8.61 8.15 -13.22
CA LEU A 322 -8.51 6.87 -12.54
C LEU A 322 -9.70 5.98 -12.94
N CYS A 323 -9.51 5.22 -14.01
CA CYS A 323 -10.51 4.26 -14.48
C CYS A 323 -10.63 3.05 -13.53
N GLU A 324 -11.76 2.36 -13.62
CA GLU A 324 -12.06 1.15 -12.85
C GLU A 324 -12.57 0.07 -13.80
N PRO A 325 -12.02 -1.16 -13.79
CA PRO A 325 -12.54 -2.24 -14.61
C PRO A 325 -14.00 -2.59 -14.23
N PRO A 326 -14.78 -3.27 -15.09
CA PRO A 326 -16.20 -3.53 -14.83
C PRO A 326 -16.47 -4.34 -13.56
N THR A 327 -15.56 -5.27 -13.23
CA THR A 327 -15.61 -6.07 -12.00
C THR A 327 -14.90 -5.40 -10.82
N GLY A 328 -14.41 -4.17 -11.01
CA GLY A 328 -13.60 -3.34 -10.13
C GLY A 328 -12.37 -4.00 -9.51
N CYS A 329 -11.59 -3.21 -8.79
CA CYS A 329 -10.38 -3.60 -8.08
C CYS A 329 -10.11 -2.62 -6.95
N GLN A 330 -9.49 -3.09 -5.87
CA GLN A 330 -8.86 -2.20 -4.91
C GLN A 330 -7.66 -1.49 -5.59
N GLY A 331 -7.30 -0.32 -5.06
CA GLY A 331 -6.08 0.39 -5.39
C GLY A 331 -5.60 1.17 -4.17
N SER A 332 -4.32 1.49 -4.13
CA SER A 332 -3.64 2.05 -2.96
C SER A 332 -3.19 3.49 -3.21
N VAL A 333 -3.33 4.37 -2.22
CA VAL A 333 -2.82 5.74 -2.26
C VAL A 333 -1.90 6.02 -1.07
N VAL A 334 -0.79 6.72 -1.30
CA VAL A 334 0.09 7.22 -0.24
C VAL A 334 0.45 8.67 -0.47
N THR A 335 0.76 9.39 0.62
CA THR A 335 1.33 10.74 0.57
C THR A 335 2.84 10.69 0.70
N PHE A 336 3.54 11.51 -0.08
CA PHE A 336 4.94 11.80 0.14
C PHE A 336 5.26 13.28 -0.12
N TYR A 337 6.42 13.74 0.34
CA TYR A 337 6.89 15.09 0.09
C TYR A 337 7.86 15.07 -1.10
N PRO A 338 7.71 15.98 -2.08
CA PRO A 338 8.66 16.08 -3.17
C PRO A 338 10.05 16.45 -2.64
N PRO A 339 11.14 15.97 -3.27
CA PRO A 339 12.49 16.46 -3.01
C PRO A 339 12.54 17.98 -3.19
N GLU A 340 13.35 18.69 -2.39
CA GLU A 340 13.44 20.17 -2.41
C GLU A 340 13.70 20.72 -3.82
N GLU A 341 14.49 20.01 -4.63
CA GLU A 341 14.83 20.36 -6.02
C GLU A 341 13.63 20.32 -6.97
N CYS A 342 12.60 19.55 -6.64
CA CYS A 342 11.35 19.42 -7.42
C CYS A 342 10.24 20.37 -6.94
N GLY A 343 10.47 21.13 -5.86
CA GLY A 343 9.54 22.12 -5.31
C GLY A 343 9.48 23.44 -6.08
N GLY A 344 10.33 23.60 -7.11
CA GLY A 344 10.36 24.75 -8.01
C GLY A 344 9.13 24.83 -8.91
N THR A 345 8.52 26.00 -8.92
CA THR A 345 7.32 26.38 -9.67
C THR A 345 7.49 26.27 -11.18
N GLU A 346 6.78 25.34 -11.82
CA GLU A 346 6.23 25.60 -13.15
C GLU A 346 4.90 26.34 -12.94
N GLU A 347 4.91 27.66 -13.18
CA GLU A 347 3.70 28.45 -13.29
C GLU A 347 2.94 27.99 -14.55
N PRO A 348 1.63 27.70 -14.48
CA PRO A 348 0.82 27.75 -15.68
C PRO A 348 0.74 29.22 -16.10
N ASP A 349 1.22 29.53 -17.29
CA ASP A 349 1.10 30.83 -17.94
C ASP A 349 -0.39 31.24 -17.98
N GLY A 350 -0.78 32.03 -16.98
CA GLY A 350 -2.16 32.40 -16.70
C GLY A 350 -2.52 33.70 -17.40
N GLY A 351 -3.01 33.58 -18.62
CA GLY A 351 -3.76 34.65 -19.26
C GLY A 351 -5.14 34.84 -18.61
N CYS A 352 -5.47 36.12 -18.37
CA CYS A 352 -6.75 36.77 -18.05
C CYS A 352 -7.30 36.72 -16.60
N ASP A 353 -6.96 37.79 -15.86
CA ASP A 353 -7.82 38.69 -15.07
C ASP A 353 -9.13 38.15 -14.48
N SER A 354 -9.11 37.92 -13.17
CA SER A 354 -10.26 38.12 -12.29
C SER A 354 -9.76 38.27 -10.85
N GLU A 355 -9.78 39.50 -10.35
CA GLU A 355 -9.54 39.88 -8.96
C GLU A 355 -10.35 39.01 -7.98
N THR A 356 -9.71 38.04 -7.36
CA THR A 356 -10.10 37.52 -6.05
C THR A 356 -8.85 37.32 -5.21
N SER A 357 -8.59 38.30 -4.36
CA SER A 357 -7.60 38.23 -3.29
C SER A 357 -7.99 37.13 -2.29
N GLY A 358 -7.42 35.95 -2.47
CA GLY A 358 -7.38 34.88 -1.48
C GLY A 358 -6.18 34.01 -1.82
N LEU A 359 -5.24 33.84 -0.89
CA LEU A 359 -4.08 32.95 -1.06
C LEU A 359 -4.54 31.64 -1.72
N GLN A 360 -4.11 31.38 -2.96
CA GLN A 360 -4.36 30.09 -3.59
C GLN A 360 -3.75 29.02 -2.68
N LYS A 361 -4.63 28.22 -2.07
CA LYS A 361 -4.22 27.10 -1.22
C LYS A 361 -3.47 26.10 -2.10
N LYS A 362 -2.17 25.98 -1.89
CA LYS A 362 -1.28 25.05 -2.62
C LYS A 362 -1.03 23.81 -1.77
N ALA A 363 -0.90 22.64 -2.38
CA ALA A 363 -0.45 21.44 -1.69
C ALA A 363 1.09 21.45 -1.56
N MET A 364 1.59 21.07 -0.39
CA MET A 364 3.02 20.88 -0.11
C MET A 364 3.45 19.42 -0.24
N SER A 365 2.48 18.50 -0.24
CA SER A 365 2.70 17.06 -0.43
C SER A 365 2.08 16.60 -1.75
N TRP A 366 2.61 15.51 -2.30
CA TRP A 366 2.08 14.84 -3.49
C TRP A 366 1.40 13.52 -3.11
N LEU A 367 0.53 13.04 -3.99
CA LEU A 367 -0.10 11.72 -3.85
C LEU A 367 0.42 10.76 -4.91
N LEU A 368 0.68 9.53 -4.50
CA LEU A 368 1.02 8.41 -5.36
C LEU A 368 -0.12 7.37 -5.29
N TYR A 369 -0.57 6.87 -6.44
CA TYR A 369 -1.65 5.87 -6.51
C TYR A 369 -1.26 4.68 -7.37
N SER A 370 -1.55 3.45 -6.92
CA SER A 370 -1.33 2.22 -7.70
C SER A 370 -2.64 1.49 -7.99
N HIS A 371 -2.84 1.11 -9.26
CA HIS A 371 -4.06 0.42 -9.71
C HIS A 371 -3.91 -0.18 -11.13
N PRO A 372 -4.66 -1.25 -11.47
CA PRO A 372 -4.70 -1.77 -12.84
C PRO A 372 -5.22 -0.74 -13.87
N THR A 373 -4.44 -0.49 -14.92
CA THR A 373 -4.70 0.62 -15.85
C THR A 373 -5.74 0.30 -16.94
N SER A 374 -6.07 -0.97 -17.14
CA SER A 374 -7.02 -1.41 -18.18
C SER A 374 -8.46 -1.16 -17.77
N ARG A 375 -9.21 -0.52 -18.66
CA ARG A 375 -10.66 -0.28 -18.50
C ARG A 375 -11.52 -1.55 -18.63
N LYS A 376 -10.93 -2.67 -19.06
CA LYS A 376 -11.67 -3.89 -19.41
C LYS A 376 -11.50 -4.99 -18.37
N LYS A 377 -10.31 -5.15 -17.83
CA LYS A 377 -9.96 -6.22 -16.89
C LYS A 377 -8.78 -5.83 -16.02
N ARG A 378 -8.49 -6.64 -15.02
CA ARG A 378 -7.38 -6.44 -14.08
C ARG A 378 -6.04 -6.82 -14.73
N GLU A 379 -5.38 -5.86 -15.35
CA GLU A 379 -4.07 -6.00 -16.01
C GLU A 379 -3.32 -4.67 -16.02
N ASN A 380 -2.01 -4.75 -16.24
CA ASN A 380 -1.07 -3.64 -16.35
C ASN A 380 -1.12 -2.74 -15.12
N LEU A 381 -0.45 -3.14 -14.04
CA LEU A 381 -0.38 -2.33 -12.83
C LEU A 381 0.39 -1.05 -13.11
N GLY A 382 -0.26 0.09 -12.91
CA GLY A 382 0.32 1.40 -13.10
C GLY A 382 0.44 2.18 -11.81
N VAL A 383 1.42 3.08 -11.77
CA VAL A 383 1.58 4.08 -10.72
C VAL A 383 1.29 5.46 -11.30
N TYR A 384 0.40 6.19 -10.63
CA TYR A 384 -0.06 7.53 -10.98
C TYR A 384 0.45 8.53 -9.97
N LEU A 385 0.85 9.72 -10.42
CA LEU A 385 1.28 10.83 -9.58
C LEU A 385 0.30 11.99 -9.67
N ASN A 386 -0.02 12.58 -8.52
CA ASN A 386 -0.75 13.83 -8.43
C ASN A 386 0.09 14.87 -7.67
N LYS A 387 0.60 15.86 -8.43
CA LYS A 387 1.40 16.98 -7.91
C LYS A 387 0.54 18.13 -7.35
N SER A 388 -0.76 18.11 -7.65
CA SER A 388 -1.73 19.15 -7.27
C SER A 388 -2.97 18.54 -6.60
N PRO A 389 -2.82 17.82 -5.47
CA PRO A 389 -3.90 17.05 -4.84
C PRO A 389 -5.02 17.89 -4.21
N LEU A 390 -5.07 19.20 -4.45
CA LEU A 390 -6.24 20.04 -4.13
C LEU A 390 -7.16 20.21 -5.34
N VAL A 391 -6.71 19.79 -6.53
CA VAL A 391 -7.48 19.79 -7.77
C VAL A 391 -7.94 18.37 -8.04
N PHE A 392 -9.26 18.18 -8.12
CA PHE A 392 -9.84 16.88 -8.47
C PHE A 392 -9.34 16.39 -9.84
N SER A 393 -9.13 15.09 -9.96
CA SER A 393 -8.70 14.44 -11.21
C SER A 393 -7.37 14.96 -11.78
N SER A 394 -6.47 15.51 -10.96
CA SER A 394 -5.14 15.98 -11.39
C SER A 394 -4.08 14.86 -11.38
N TRP A 395 -4.44 13.67 -11.90
CA TRP A 395 -3.55 12.52 -11.97
C TRP A 395 -2.81 12.46 -13.31
N SER A 396 -1.52 12.10 -13.26
CA SER A 396 -0.69 11.86 -14.43
C SER A 396 -1.16 10.68 -15.28
N GLN A 397 -0.52 10.48 -16.44
CA GLN A 397 -0.56 9.14 -17.06
C GLN A 397 0.22 8.14 -16.19
N PRO A 398 -0.17 6.85 -16.17
CA PRO A 398 0.48 5.87 -15.32
C PRO A 398 1.84 5.43 -15.87
N TRP A 399 2.82 5.26 -14.99
CA TRP A 399 3.99 4.43 -15.26
C TRP A 399 3.63 2.96 -14.99
N ILE A 400 3.73 2.11 -16.00
CA ILE A 400 3.47 0.67 -15.84
C ILE A 400 4.63 -0.01 -15.11
N ILE A 401 4.37 -0.49 -13.90
CA ILE A 401 5.36 -1.19 -13.06
C ILE A 401 5.22 -2.72 -13.12
N ASN A 402 4.13 -3.23 -13.70
CA ASN A 402 3.98 -4.64 -14.01
C ASN A 402 3.05 -4.82 -15.22
N GLU A 403 3.58 -5.35 -16.32
CA GLU A 403 2.78 -5.71 -17.50
C GLU A 403 2.03 -7.04 -17.27
N GLY A 404 0.87 -7.18 -17.90
CA GLY A 404 0.06 -8.40 -17.81
C GLY A 404 -0.87 -8.45 -16.59
N PRO A 405 -1.43 -9.63 -16.26
CA PRO A 405 -2.42 -9.78 -15.19
C PRO A 405 -1.93 -9.18 -13.87
N SER A 406 -2.71 -8.21 -13.37
CA SER A 406 -2.39 -7.47 -12.15
C SER A 406 -3.67 -7.06 -11.45
N ALA A 407 -3.77 -7.22 -10.14
CA ALA A 407 -4.98 -6.90 -9.38
C ALA A 407 -4.69 -6.02 -8.16
N TYR A 408 -4.97 -6.50 -6.94
CA TYR A 408 -4.87 -5.69 -5.73
C TYR A 408 -3.42 -5.27 -5.52
N SER A 409 -3.21 -4.09 -4.95
CA SER A 409 -1.88 -3.54 -4.70
C SER A 409 -1.88 -2.65 -3.47
N ASP A 410 -0.74 -2.61 -2.77
CA ASP A 410 -0.55 -1.74 -1.63
C ASP A 410 0.82 -1.07 -1.65
N LEU A 411 0.83 0.26 -1.44
CA LEU A 411 2.03 1.10 -1.47
C LEU A 411 2.49 1.40 -0.04
N ALA A 412 3.80 1.50 0.16
CA ALA A 412 4.40 2.00 1.39
C ALA A 412 5.52 2.99 1.06
N VAL A 413 5.64 4.05 1.86
CA VAL A 413 6.64 5.12 1.68
C VAL A 413 7.83 4.90 2.62
N CYS A 414 9.03 4.81 2.07
CA CYS A 414 10.29 4.87 2.82
C CYS A 414 10.80 6.31 2.80
N ARG A 415 10.40 7.12 3.80
CA ARG A 415 10.66 8.57 3.79
C ARG A 415 12.15 8.90 3.72
N ASP A 416 12.98 8.19 4.47
CA ASP A 416 14.42 8.49 4.56
C ASP A 416 15.19 8.12 3.29
N LEU A 417 14.59 7.29 2.43
CA LEU A 417 15.23 6.73 1.24
C LEU A 417 14.62 7.23 -0.06
N HIS A 418 13.70 8.20 0.01
CA HIS A 418 12.94 8.72 -1.15
C HIS A 418 12.47 7.60 -2.09
N SER A 419 12.00 6.49 -1.50
CA SER A 419 11.64 5.29 -2.23
C SER A 419 10.28 4.75 -1.78
N PHE A 420 9.70 3.92 -2.62
CA PHE A 420 8.41 3.31 -2.41
C PHE A 420 8.53 1.79 -2.50
N GLY A 421 7.82 1.09 -1.64
CA GLY A 421 7.50 -0.33 -1.81
C GLY A 421 6.09 -0.47 -2.39
N CYS A 422 5.90 -1.38 -3.34
CA CYS A 422 4.60 -1.73 -3.90
C CYS A 422 4.44 -3.25 -3.84
N LEU A 423 3.46 -3.73 -3.07
CA LEU A 423 3.12 -5.14 -2.96
C LEU A 423 1.85 -5.40 -3.77
N PHE A 424 1.88 -6.29 -4.75
CA PHE A 424 0.75 -6.46 -5.67
C PHE A 424 0.58 -7.88 -6.17
N GLU A 425 -0.65 -8.19 -6.56
CA GLU A 425 -1.00 -9.49 -7.15
C GLU A 425 -0.69 -9.53 -8.65
N CYS A 426 -0.02 -10.59 -9.11
CA CYS A 426 0.35 -10.78 -10.52
C CYS A 426 0.58 -12.26 -10.90
N GLY A 427 1.02 -12.49 -12.14
CA GLY A 427 1.41 -13.79 -12.68
C GLY A 427 0.77 -14.08 -14.05
N GLU A 428 0.71 -15.36 -14.43
CA GLU A 428 -0.08 -15.86 -15.56
C GLU A 428 -1.58 -15.52 -15.40
N ASN A 429 -2.02 -15.43 -14.15
CA ASN A 429 -3.27 -14.80 -13.75
C ASN A 429 -3.02 -13.96 -12.49
N ALA A 430 -3.89 -12.99 -12.22
CA ALA A 430 -3.72 -12.04 -11.12
C ALA A 430 -3.95 -12.64 -9.72
N CYS A 431 -3.96 -13.97 -9.58
CA CYS A 431 -4.06 -14.69 -8.31
C CYS A 431 -2.96 -15.74 -8.16
N GLU A 432 -1.94 -15.73 -9.02
CA GLU A 432 -0.85 -16.72 -8.96
C GLU A 432 0.21 -16.32 -7.94
N LYS A 433 0.59 -15.03 -7.89
CA LYS A 433 1.70 -14.53 -7.08
C LYS A 433 1.33 -13.20 -6.45
N ILE A 434 1.98 -12.89 -5.33
CA ILE A 434 2.07 -11.55 -4.77
C ILE A 434 3.56 -11.15 -4.77
N THR A 435 3.84 -10.06 -5.45
CA THR A 435 5.19 -9.57 -5.71
C THR A 435 5.38 -8.22 -5.06
N PHE A 436 6.52 -8.04 -4.40
CA PHE A 436 6.99 -6.77 -3.90
C PHE A 436 7.92 -6.13 -4.94
N ARG A 437 7.71 -4.87 -5.26
CA ARG A 437 8.63 -4.07 -6.07
C ARG A 437 9.01 -2.78 -5.34
N ARG A 438 10.29 -2.43 -5.35
CA ARG A 438 10.82 -1.14 -4.89
C ARG A 438 11.11 -0.23 -6.09
N PHE A 439 10.95 1.07 -5.91
CA PHE A 439 11.38 2.08 -6.88
C PHE A 439 11.59 3.44 -6.19
N THR A 440 12.37 4.33 -6.79
CA THR A 440 12.67 5.66 -6.23
C THR A 440 11.78 6.77 -6.79
N VAL A 441 11.81 7.95 -6.16
CA VAL A 441 11.16 9.16 -6.69
C VAL A 441 11.77 9.56 -8.04
N GLU A 442 13.07 9.39 -8.25
CA GLU A 442 13.74 9.69 -9.52
C GLU A 442 13.23 8.79 -10.64
N GLU A 443 13.11 7.48 -10.38
CA GLU A 443 12.54 6.53 -11.34
C GLU A 443 11.08 6.87 -11.65
N LEU A 444 10.31 7.21 -10.62
CA LEU A 444 8.92 7.64 -10.76
C LEU A 444 8.81 8.85 -11.69
N LEU A 445 9.58 9.91 -11.43
CA LEU A 445 9.54 11.16 -12.20
C LEU A 445 10.05 10.99 -13.63
N LYS A 446 11.02 10.10 -13.85
CA LYS A 446 11.55 9.79 -15.18
C LYS A 446 10.53 9.05 -16.05
N ASN A 447 9.69 8.21 -15.46
CA ASN A 447 8.77 7.34 -16.20
C ASN A 447 7.32 7.86 -16.24
N ILE A 448 6.96 8.84 -15.41
CA ILE A 448 5.66 9.49 -15.49
C ILE A 448 5.71 10.64 -16.50
N SER A 449 4.84 10.55 -17.50
CA SER A 449 4.54 11.68 -18.37
C SER A 449 3.52 12.59 -17.70
N THR A 450 3.80 13.90 -17.66
CA THR A 450 2.78 14.90 -17.35
C THR A 450 1.71 14.90 -18.45
N PRO A 451 0.42 15.06 -18.08
CA PRO A 451 -0.69 15.07 -19.04
C PRO A 451 -0.57 16.09 -20.16
#